data_AF-A0A0S7YZZ1-F1
#
_entry.id   AF-A0A0S7YZZ1-F1
#
_cell.length_a   1.000
_cell.length_b   1.000
_cell.length_c   1.000
_cell.angle_alpha   90.00
_cell.angle_beta   90.00
_cell.angle_gamma   90.00
#
_symmetry.space_group_name_H-M   'P 1'
#
loop_
_entity.id
_entity.type
_entity.pdbx_description
1 polymer ?
#
loop_
_entity_poly.entity_id
_entity_poly.type
_entity_poly.pdbx_seq_one_letter_code
_entity_poly.pdbx_strand_id
1 'polypeptide(L)' 'MADDTLAFVGGGHMARALIGGLLAAGRDPASIRASDPLPDARRQLESSFPGIAVHADNAAAVRD' A
#
# COMPACT_ATOMS: atom_id res chain seq x y z
N MET A 1 -2.55 3.54 19.85
CA MET A 1 -1.72 2.37 19.50
C MET A 1 -0.90 2.82 18.30
N ALA A 2 0.43 2.65 18.33
CA ALA A 2 1.20 2.92 17.13
C ALA A 2 0.75 1.89 16.10
N ASP A 3 0.17 2.34 14.98
CA ASP A 3 -0.14 1.43 13.88
C ASP A 3 1.21 1.04 13.27
N ASP A 4 1.67 -0.18 13.56
CA ASP A 4 2.85 -0.78 12.92
C ASP A 4 2.74 -0.59 11.41
N THR A 5 3.82 -0.24 10.72
CA THR A 5 3.72 -0.03 9.27
C THR A 5 3.48 -1.35 8.54
N LEU A 6 2.47 -1.39 7.68
CA LEU A 6 2.09 -2.58 6.91
C LEU A 6 2.49 -2.40 5.45
N ALA A 7 3.41 -3.24 4.98
CA ALA A 7 3.88 -3.24 3.60
C ALA A 7 3.26 -4.38 2.79
N PHE A 8 2.57 -4.05 1.70
CA PHE A 8 2.07 -4.99 0.71
C PHE A 8 3.09 -5.15 -0.42
N VAL A 9 3.67 -6.34 -0.56
CA VAL A 9 4.54 -6.67 -1.68
C VAL A 9 3.69 -7.18 -2.84
N GLY A 10 3.54 -6.35 -3.87
CA GLY A 10 2.64 -6.57 -5.00
C GLY A 10 1.34 -5.76 -4.87
N GLY A 11 0.91 -5.16 -5.98
CA GLY A 11 -0.26 -4.29 -6.08
C GLY A 11 -1.47 -4.94 -6.74
N GLY A 12 -1.57 -6.27 -6.76
CA GLY A 12 -2.64 -7.02 -7.44
C GLY A 12 -4.01 -6.91 -6.76
N HIS A 13 -5.02 -7.60 -7.32
CA HIS A 13 -6.41 -7.54 -6.83
C HIS A 13 -6.55 -7.78 -5.33
N MET A 14 -5.85 -8.78 -4.79
CA MET A 14 -5.97 -9.11 -3.36
C MET A 14 -5.36 -8.03 -2.46
N ALA A 15 -4.20 -7.48 -2.82
CA ALA A 15 -3.60 -6.37 -2.09
C ALA A 15 -4.56 -5.17 -2.02
N ARG A 16 -5.19 -4.83 -3.15
CA ARG A 16 -6.16 -3.72 -3.21
C ARG A 16 -7.40 -3.99 -2.37
N ALA A 17 -7.93 -5.21 -2.38
CA ALA A 17 -9.08 -5.58 -1.56
C ALA A 17 -8.76 -5.46 -0.06
N LEU A 18 -7.58 -5.92 0.36
CA LEU A 18 -7.12 -5.82 1.75
C LEU A 18 -6.84 -4.37 2.16
N ILE A 19 -6.13 -3.60 1.34
CA ILE A 19 -5.86 -2.17 1.58
C ILE A 19 -7.19 -1.41 1.73
N GLY A 20 -8.13 -1.60 0.80
CA GLY A 20 -9.45 -0.97 0.86
C GLY A 20 -10.22 -1.33 2.13
N GLY A 21 -10.19 -2.61 2.54
CA GLY A 21 -10.82 -3.07 3.78
C GLY A 21 -10.20 -2.46 5.03
N LEU A 22 -8.87 -2.35 5.10
CA LEU A 22 -8.15 -1.73 6.23
C LEU A 22 -8.44 -0.24 6.34
N LEU A 23 -8.45 0.48 5.21
CA LEU A 23 -8.81 1.89 5.17
C LEU A 23 -10.25 2.11 5.59
N ALA A 24 -11.19 1.28 5.12
CA ALA A 24 -12.59 1.31 5.54
C ALA A 24 -12.77 1.01 7.04
N ALA A 25 -11.87 0.21 7.63
CA ALA A 25 -11.83 -0.07 9.06
C ALA A 25 -11.17 1.05 9.89
N GLY A 26 -10.73 2.15 9.27
CA GLY A 26 -10.17 3.33 9.95
C GLY A 26 -8.67 3.28 10.17
N ARG A 27 -7.94 2.38 9.51
CA ARG A 27 -6.47 2.37 9.57
C ARG A 27 -5.89 3.60 8.89
N ASP A 28 -4.84 4.19 9.47
CA ASP A 28 -4.18 5.36 8.90
C ASP A 28 -3.53 5.01 7.54
N PRO A 29 -3.88 5.69 6.43
CA PRO A 29 -3.22 5.51 5.14
C PRO A 29 -1.70 5.64 5.20
N ALA A 30 -1.17 6.53 6.05
CA ALA A 30 0.26 6.76 6.18
C ALA A 30 1.02 5.55 6.77
N SER A 31 0.30 4.65 7.44
CA SER A 31 0.83 3.38 7.95
C SER A 31 0.73 2.23 6.94
N ILE A 32 0.23 2.46 5.72
CA ILE A 32 0.17 1.48 4.62
C ILE A 32 1.24 1.84 3.58
N ARG A 33 2.02 0.83 3.21
CA ARG A 33 2.95 0.89 2.08
C ARG A 33 2.62 -0.21 1.09
N ALA A 34 2.87 0.00 -0.19
CA ALA A 34 2.76 -1.03 -1.21
C ALA A 34 3.93 -0.95 -2.19
N SER A 35 4.33 -2.07 -2.77
CA SER A 35 5.25 -2.10 -3.91
C SER A 35 4.65 -2.82 -5.11
N ASP A 36 4.97 -2.35 -6.31
CA ASP A 36 4.72 -3.12 -7.53
C ASP A 36 5.76 -2.74 -8.61
N PRO A 37 6.38 -3.72 -9.29
CA PRO A 37 7.34 -3.43 -10.35
C PRO A 37 6.70 -2.72 -11.56
N LEU A 38 5.40 -2.92 -11.80
CA LEU A 38 4.70 -2.36 -12.95
C LEU A 38 4.22 -0.93 -12.66
N PRO A 39 4.61 0.06 -13.48
CA PRO A 39 4.19 1.46 -13.29
C PRO A 39 2.66 1.64 -13.29
N ASP A 40 1.94 0.88 -14.10
CA ASP A 40 0.47 0.98 -14.18
C ASP A 40 -0.21 0.51 -12.90
N ALA A 41 0.28 -0.59 -12.31
CA ALA A 41 -0.24 -1.08 -11.04
C ALA A 41 0.03 -0.08 -9.90
N ARG A 42 1.20 0.57 -9.91
CA ARG A 42 1.51 1.65 -8.94
C ARG A 42 0.59 2.85 -9.09
N ARG A 43 0.40 3.36 -10.31
CA ARG A 43 -0.54 4.46 -10.57
C ARG A 43 -1.96 4.12 -10.13
N GLN A 44 -2.40 2.88 -10.34
CA GLN A 44 -3.70 2.42 -9.89
C GLN A 44 -3.80 2.37 -8.37
N LEU A 45 -2.76 1.92 -7.66
CA LEU A 45 -2.70 1.95 -6.19
C LEU A 45 -2.78 3.38 -5.66
N GLU A 46 -1.96 4.28 -6.20
CA GLU A 46 -1.91 5.70 -5.82
C GLU A 46 -3.26 6.40 -6.05
N SER A 47 -3.93 6.13 -7.18
CA SER A 47 -5.23 6.76 -7.45
C SER A 47 -6.38 6.14 -6.66
N SER A 48 -6.30 4.85 -6.33
CA SER A 48 -7.35 4.15 -5.58
C SER A 48 -7.28 4.45 -4.08
N PHE A 49 -6.07 4.67 -3.56
CA PHE A 49 -5.81 4.80 -2.12
C PHE A 49 -4.93 6.02 -1.82
N PRO A 50 -5.49 7.24 -1.87
CA PRO A 50 -4.74 8.45 -1.52
C PRO A 50 -4.15 8.36 -0.10
N GLY A 51 -2.87 8.70 0.03
CA GLY A 51 -2.18 8.76 1.33
C GLY A 51 -1.35 7.52 1.68
N ILE A 52 -1.43 6.43 0.92
CA ILE A 52 -0.50 5.30 1.08
C ILE A 52 0.82 5.59 0.36
N ALA A 53 1.94 5.04 0.86
CA ALA A 53 3.20 5.09 0.12
C ALA A 53 3.28 3.95 -0.90
N VAL A 54 3.66 4.26 -2.15
CA VAL A 54 3.80 3.27 -3.22
C VAL A 54 5.22 3.29 -3.78
N HIS A 55 5.83 2.12 -3.88
CA HIS A 55 7.24 1.97 -4.27
C HIS A 55 7.38 1.05 -5.49
N ALA A 56 8.43 1.26 -6.29
CA ALA A 56 8.78 0.36 -7.39
C ALA A 56 9.43 -0.95 -6.92
N ASP A 57 10.01 -0.93 -5.72
CA ASP A 57 10.87 -1.98 -5.20
C ASP A 57 10.38 -2.47 -3.83
N ASN A 58 10.54 -3.77 -3.60
CA ASN A 58 10.10 -4.42 -2.38
C ASN A 58 10.95 -3.99 -1.18
N ALA A 59 12.26 -3.84 -1.36
CA ALA A 59 13.13 -3.41 -0.28
C ALA A 59 12.83 -1.97 0.12
N ALA A 60 12.43 -1.10 -0.82
CA ALA A 60 11.97 0.24 -0.49
C ALA A 60 10.69 0.24 0.37
N ALA A 61 9.73 -0.65 0.09
CA ALA A 61 8.46 -0.70 0.82
C ALA A 61 8.57 -1.19 2.27
N VAL A 62 9.59 -1.99 2.60
CA VAL A 62 9.77 -2.60 3.94
C VAL A 62 10.83 -1.90 4.81
N ARG A 63 11.48 -0.83 4.33
CA ARG A 63 12.44 -0.04 5.11
C ARG A 63 11.72 0.85 6.11
N ASP A 64 12.22 0.98 7.33
CA ASP A 64 11.65 1.84 8.38
C ASP A 64 11.57 3.32 7.98
#